data_AF-A0A4P8Q982-F1
#
_entry.id   AF-A0A4P8Q982-F1
#
_cell.length_a   1.000
_cell.length_b   1.000
_cell.length_c   1.000
_cell.angle_alpha   90.00
_cell.angle_beta   90.00
_cell.angle_gamma   90.00
#
_symmetry.space_group_name_H-M   'P 1'
#
loop_
_entity.id
_entity.type
_entity.pdbx_description
1 polymer ?
#
loop_
_entity_poly.entity_id
_entity_poly.type
_entity_poly.pdbx_seq_one_letter_code
_entity_poly.pdbx_strand_id
1 'polypeptide(L)'
;MSAAVFTDTEKTDIRRFMGYPPRGTDMNSMLFGVLVNDEGVLEYRMGLLTEEEGVQVRKYLKALKSLEDAILTAADNLEDDVLGPLKRNKTEIAERTALYDAWRKRLCQFLQLKPGPGLRTGGVHWVV
;
A
#
# COMPACT_ATOMS: atom_id res chain seq x y z
N MET A 1 3.88 12.29 26.40
CA MET A 1 4.15 11.38 25.27
C MET A 1 2.81 11.12 24.60
N SER A 2 2.63 11.53 23.33
CA SER A 2 1.41 11.19 22.59
C SER A 2 1.33 9.67 22.41
N ALA A 3 0.18 9.06 22.66
CA ALA A 3 -0.02 7.65 22.37
C ALA A 3 0.13 7.42 20.85
N ALA A 4 0.76 6.32 20.45
CA ALA A 4 0.92 6.02 19.03
C ALA A 4 -0.46 5.75 18.39
N VAL A 5 -0.85 6.58 17.42
CA VAL A 5 -2.14 6.50 16.71
C VAL A 5 -2.27 5.22 15.87
N PHE A 6 -1.14 4.63 15.46
CA PHE A 6 -1.09 3.38 14.70
C PHE A 6 -0.29 2.30 15.40
N THR A 7 -0.78 1.07 15.28
CA THR A 7 -0.03 -0.14 15.62
C THR A 7 1.12 -0.38 14.65
N ASP A 8 2.12 -1.17 15.04
CA ASP A 8 3.25 -1.49 14.17
C ASP A 8 2.83 -2.26 12.90
N THR A 9 1.76 -3.05 13.00
CA THR A 9 1.13 -3.71 11.86
C THR A 9 0.53 -2.70 10.90
N GLU A 10 -0.22 -1.71 11.40
CA GLU A 10 -0.81 -0.66 10.56
C GLU A 10 0.27 0.20 9.89
N LYS A 11 1.35 0.54 10.60
CA LYS A 11 2.49 1.26 10.00
C LYS A 11 3.12 0.46 8.87
N THR A 12 3.25 -0.85 9.05
CA THR A 12 3.77 -1.75 8.01
C THR A 12 2.85 -1.79 6.79
N ASP A 13 1.54 -1.89 7.00
CA ASP A 13 0.55 -1.85 5.93
C ASP A 13 0.56 -0.51 5.17
N ILE A 14 0.68 0.62 5.88
CA ILE A 14 0.77 1.95 5.27
C ILE A 14 1.96 2.02 4.32
N ARG A 15 3.16 1.61 4.75
CA ARG A 15 4.37 1.59 3.91
C ARG A 15 4.17 0.73 2.66
N ARG A 16 3.70 -0.51 2.87
CA ARG A 16 3.45 -1.49 1.80
C ARG A 16 2.49 -0.95 0.75
N PHE A 17 1.35 -0.43 1.18
CA PHE A 17 0.35 0.12 0.27
C PHE A 17 0.80 1.40 -0.42
N MET A 18 1.65 2.21 0.22
CA MET A 18 2.25 3.39 -0.42
C MET A 18 3.48 3.06 -1.27
N GLY A 19 3.92 1.80 -1.34
CA GLY A 19 5.04 1.36 -2.18
C GLY A 19 6.42 1.67 -1.60
N TYR A 20 6.49 1.95 -0.29
CA TYR A 20 7.75 2.09 0.44
C TYR A 20 8.25 0.72 0.91
N PRO A 21 9.58 0.53 1.02
CA PRO A 21 10.15 -0.71 1.51
C PRO A 21 9.75 -0.97 2.98
N PRO A 22 9.79 -2.24 3.43
CA PRO A 22 9.66 -2.55 4.84
C PRO A 22 10.85 -1.98 5.63
N ARG A 23 10.58 -1.35 6.77
CA ARG A 23 11.59 -0.67 7.60
C ARG A 23 12.65 -1.61 8.20
N GLY A 24 12.27 -2.86 8.51
CA GLY A 24 13.12 -3.80 9.24
C GLY A 24 13.42 -3.36 10.68
N THR A 25 14.27 -4.12 11.37
CA THR A 25 14.66 -3.89 12.77
C THR A 25 16.00 -3.15 12.94
N ASP A 26 16.78 -3.03 11.86
CA ASP A 26 18.14 -2.47 11.95
C ASP A 26 18.16 -0.97 11.61
N MET A 27 18.87 -0.21 12.43
CA MET A 27 19.01 1.25 12.35
C MET A 27 19.93 1.66 11.19
N ASN A 28 20.67 0.71 10.59
CA ASN A 28 21.52 0.91 9.42
C ASN A 28 20.76 1.21 8.12
N SER A 29 19.49 0.80 8.00
CA SER A 29 18.65 1.24 6.86
C SER A 29 18.44 2.75 6.88
N MET A 30 18.59 3.42 8.04
CA MET A 30 18.47 4.86 8.19
C MET A 30 19.76 5.64 7.89
N LEU A 31 20.93 4.99 7.92
CA LEU A 31 22.22 5.69 8.01
C LEU A 31 22.73 6.32 6.69
N PHE A 32 22.14 6.00 5.54
CA PHE A 32 22.59 6.53 4.25
C PHE A 32 21.51 7.18 3.36
N GLY A 33 20.35 7.58 3.91
CA GLY A 33 19.41 8.42 3.14
C GLY A 33 18.00 8.64 3.70
N VAL A 34 17.53 7.85 4.66
CA VAL A 34 16.11 7.85 5.08
C VAL A 34 15.64 9.15 5.73
N LEU A 35 16.53 9.90 6.41
CA LEU A 35 16.15 11.17 7.05
C LEU A 35 15.96 12.33 6.06
N VAL A 36 16.37 12.18 4.80
CA VAL A 36 16.21 13.21 3.74
C VAL A 36 15.32 12.70 2.58
N ASN A 37 14.85 11.45 2.66
CA ASN A 37 14.03 10.79 1.65
C ASN A 37 12.55 10.72 2.07
N ASP A 38 11.65 10.52 1.09
CA ASP A 38 10.19 10.50 1.30
C ASP A 38 9.73 9.49 2.39
N GLU A 39 10.53 8.45 2.70
CA GLU A 39 10.26 7.46 3.77
C GLU A 39 10.38 8.05 5.19
N GLY A 40 11.39 8.87 5.48
CA GLY A 40 11.51 9.52 6.79
C GLY A 40 10.38 10.52 7.03
N VAL A 41 9.92 11.19 5.97
CA VAL A 41 8.76 12.08 6.01
C VAL A 41 7.47 11.30 6.32
N LEU A 42 7.33 10.09 5.77
CA LEU A 42 6.22 9.20 6.12
C LEU A 42 6.22 8.81 7.59
N GLU A 43 7.35 8.40 8.14
CA GLU A 43 7.48 8.05 9.57
C GLU A 43 7.11 9.23 10.47
N TYR A 44 7.60 10.43 10.13
CA TYR A 44 7.30 11.63 10.88
C TYR A 44 5.80 11.98 10.80
N ARG A 45 5.20 11.94 9.60
CA ARG A 45 3.75 12.18 9.43
C ARG A 45 2.90 11.18 10.19
N MET A 46 3.26 9.89 10.20
CA MET A 46 2.54 8.87 10.97
C MET A 46 2.53 9.15 12.47
N GLY A 47 3.55 9.83 12.99
CA GLY A 47 3.61 10.24 14.40
C GLY A 47 2.86 11.54 14.72
N LEU A 48 2.48 12.33 13.71
CA LEU A 48 1.81 13.63 13.87
C LEU A 48 0.29 13.61 13.64
N LEU A 49 -0.23 12.57 12.99
CA LEU A 49 -1.66 12.45 12.70
C LEU A 49 -2.49 12.47 13.99
N THR A 50 -3.68 13.06 13.92
CA THR A 50 -4.66 12.93 15.01
C THR A 50 -5.35 11.57 14.96
N GLU A 51 -6.07 11.21 16.03
CA GLU A 51 -6.83 9.96 16.06
C GLU A 51 -7.91 9.92 14.97
N GLU A 52 -8.56 11.05 14.70
CA GLU A 52 -9.59 11.18 13.66
C GLU A 52 -9.03 10.97 12.25
N GLU A 53 -7.84 11.51 11.98
CA GLU A 53 -7.12 11.27 10.73
C GLU A 53 -6.66 9.80 10.66
N GLY A 54 -6.24 9.24 11.79
CA GLY A 54 -5.94 7.82 11.95
C GLY A 54 -7.10 6.91 11.55
N VAL A 55 -8.33 7.25 11.95
CA VAL A 55 -9.55 6.54 11.55
C VAL A 55 -9.74 6.57 10.02
N GLN A 56 -9.44 7.68 9.35
CA GLN A 56 -9.53 7.75 7.89
C GLN A 56 -8.48 6.87 7.22
N VAL A 57 -7.24 6.86 7.71
CA VAL A 57 -6.20 5.95 7.22
C VAL A 57 -6.63 4.50 7.38
N ARG A 58 -7.18 4.10 8.54
CA ARG A 58 -7.67 2.74 8.77
C ARG A 58 -8.79 2.34 7.80
N LYS A 59 -9.65 3.27 7.36
CA LYS A 59 -10.64 3.00 6.29
C LYS A 59 -9.96 2.70 4.95
N TYR A 60 -8.93 3.45 4.58
CA TYR A 60 -8.12 3.14 3.40
C TYR A 60 -7.47 1.75 3.52
N LEU A 61 -6.85 1.44 4.66
CA LEU A 61 -6.22 0.13 4.89
C LEU A 61 -7.24 -1.01 4.75
N LYS A 62 -8.44 -0.86 5.31
CA LYS A 62 -9.50 -1.87 5.19
C LYS A 62 -9.94 -2.07 3.73
N ALA A 63 -10.16 -0.97 2.99
CA ALA A 63 -10.55 -1.04 1.59
C ALA A 63 -9.46 -1.68 0.72
N LEU A 64 -8.19 -1.32 0.96
CA LEU A 64 -7.04 -1.84 0.22
C LEU A 64 -6.82 -3.34 0.46
N LYS A 65 -6.94 -3.82 1.71
CA LYS A 65 -6.91 -5.26 2.01
C LYS A 65 -8.03 -6.01 1.30
N SER A 66 -9.25 -5.46 1.33
CA SER A 66 -10.37 -6.08 0.63
C SER A 66 -10.18 -6.14 -0.89
N LEU A 67 -9.56 -5.12 -1.50
CA LEU A 67 -9.25 -5.12 -2.93
C LEU A 67 -8.13 -6.11 -3.27
N GLU A 68 -7.10 -6.20 -2.43
CA GLU A 68 -6.00 -7.16 -2.55
C GLU A 68 -6.53 -8.60 -2.51
N ASP A 69 -7.34 -8.94 -1.49
CA ASP A 69 -7.98 -10.26 -1.37
C ASP A 69 -8.86 -10.56 -2.60
N ALA A 70 -9.62 -9.57 -3.06
CA ALA A 70 -10.51 -9.73 -4.20
C ALA A 70 -9.77 -9.90 -5.54
N ILE A 71 -8.51 -9.46 -5.65
CA ILE A 71 -7.62 -9.77 -6.77
C ILE A 71 -7.12 -11.22 -6.66
N LEU A 72 -6.68 -11.64 -5.47
CA LEU A 72 -6.20 -13.00 -5.22
C LEU A 72 -7.29 -14.04 -5.53
N THR A 73 -8.51 -13.86 -5.03
CA THR A 73 -9.65 -14.74 -5.34
C THR A 73 -10.01 -14.75 -6.82
N ALA A 74 -9.86 -13.62 -7.53
CA ALA A 74 -10.10 -13.58 -8.97
C ALA A 74 -9.01 -14.35 -9.75
N ALA A 75 -7.78 -14.36 -9.24
CA ALA A 75 -6.65 -15.09 -9.79
C ALA A 75 -6.76 -16.61 -9.55
N ASP A 76 -7.28 -17.07 -8.40
CA ASP A 76 -7.51 -18.50 -8.16
C ASP A 76 -8.43 -19.12 -9.21
N ASN A 77 -9.42 -18.35 -9.67
CA ASN A 77 -10.34 -18.78 -10.71
C ASN A 77 -9.72 -18.74 -12.12
N LEU A 78 -8.48 -18.25 -12.31
CA LEU A 78 -7.85 -18.11 -13.63
C LEU A 78 -7.58 -19.46 -14.32
N GLU A 79 -7.41 -20.53 -13.54
CA GLU A 79 -7.10 -21.88 -14.04
C GLU A 79 -8.35 -22.69 -14.44
N ASP A 80 -9.53 -22.32 -13.96
CA ASP A 80 -10.81 -23.01 -14.20
C ASP A 80 -11.56 -22.49 -15.45
N ASP A 81 -10.90 -22.48 -16.61
CA ASP A 81 -11.43 -21.99 -17.89
C ASP A 81 -12.57 -22.88 -18.48
N VAL A 82 -13.13 -23.81 -17.70
CA VAL A 82 -14.10 -24.84 -18.14
C VAL A 82 -15.52 -24.63 -17.55
N LEU A 83 -15.74 -23.65 -16.67
CA LEU A 83 -17.03 -23.48 -15.98
C LEU A 83 -18.09 -22.71 -16.81
N GLY A 84 -18.69 -23.40 -17.79
CA GLY A 84 -20.07 -23.17 -18.24
C GLY A 84 -20.39 -21.87 -19.01
N PRO A 85 -21.67 -21.67 -19.43
CA PRO A 85 -22.08 -20.65 -20.41
C PRO A 85 -22.08 -19.19 -19.91
N LEU A 86 -21.67 -18.92 -18.66
CA LEU A 86 -21.54 -17.56 -18.15
C LEU A 86 -20.29 -16.92 -18.75
N LYS A 87 -20.49 -15.97 -19.67
CA LYS A 87 -19.41 -15.14 -20.22
C LYS A 87 -18.68 -14.42 -19.08
N ARG A 88 -17.51 -14.92 -18.68
CA ARG A 88 -16.65 -14.26 -17.71
C ARG A 88 -16.11 -12.94 -18.27
N ASN A 89 -15.96 -11.93 -17.40
CA ASN A 89 -15.32 -10.67 -17.74
C ASN A 89 -13.80 -10.86 -17.86
N LYS A 90 -13.29 -10.92 -19.11
CA LYS A 90 -11.86 -11.10 -19.39
C LYS A 90 -10.97 -9.96 -18.86
N THR A 91 -11.54 -8.80 -18.54
CA THR A 91 -10.81 -7.64 -18.00
C THR A 91 -10.91 -7.51 -16.49
N GLU A 92 -11.59 -8.41 -15.80
CA GLU A 92 -11.89 -8.30 -14.37
C GLU A 92 -10.64 -8.09 -13.50
N ILE A 93 -9.59 -8.89 -13.70
CA ILE A 93 -8.34 -8.77 -12.92
C ILE A 93 -7.65 -7.43 -13.21
N ALA A 94 -7.62 -7.01 -14.49
CA ALA A 94 -7.02 -5.75 -14.88
C ALA A 94 -7.77 -4.55 -14.26
N GLU A 95 -9.10 -4.59 -14.27
CA GLU A 95 -9.95 -3.57 -13.65
C GLU A 95 -9.79 -3.52 -12.13
N ARG A 96 -9.75 -4.68 -11.46
CA ARG A 96 -9.51 -4.78 -10.02
C ARG A 96 -8.12 -4.25 -9.64
N THR A 97 -7.10 -4.61 -10.42
CA THR A 97 -5.72 -4.13 -10.20
C THR A 97 -5.62 -2.61 -10.40
N ALA A 98 -6.24 -2.08 -11.44
CA ALA A 98 -6.27 -0.62 -11.69
C ALA A 98 -7.00 0.12 -10.56
N LEU A 99 -8.11 -0.43 -10.06
CA LEU A 99 -8.82 0.11 -8.91
C LEU A 99 -7.93 0.08 -7.65
N TYR A 100 -7.27 -1.04 -7.37
CA TYR A 100 -6.33 -1.19 -6.26
C TYR A 100 -5.22 -0.13 -6.30
N ASP A 101 -4.56 0.05 -7.44
CA ASP A 101 -3.51 1.06 -7.60
C ASP A 101 -4.05 2.50 -7.46
N ALA A 102 -5.27 2.77 -7.93
CA ALA A 102 -5.91 4.07 -7.75
C ALA A 102 -6.15 4.38 -6.26
N TRP A 103 -6.61 3.40 -5.48
CA TRP A 103 -6.80 3.55 -4.03
C TRP A 103 -5.47 3.73 -3.28
N ARG A 104 -4.40 3.04 -3.69
CA ARG A 104 -3.05 3.25 -3.14
C ARG A 104 -2.54 4.66 -3.39
N LYS A 105 -2.76 5.20 -4.60
CA LYS A 105 -2.42 6.60 -4.93
C LYS A 105 -3.24 7.60 -4.12
N ARG A 106 -4.53 7.33 -3.87
CA ARG A 106 -5.37 8.17 -2.99
C ARG A 106 -4.88 8.19 -1.55
N LEU A 107 -4.40 7.06 -1.02
CA LEU A 107 -3.76 7.01 0.30
C LEU A 107 -2.51 7.90 0.33
N CYS A 108 -1.66 7.84 -0.71
CA CYS A 108 -0.49 8.70 -0.82
C CYS A 108 -0.88 10.19 -0.83
N GLN A 109 -1.92 10.56 -1.57
CA GLN A 109 -2.45 11.92 -1.61
C GLN A 109 -2.99 12.38 -0.25
N PHE A 110 -3.73 11.52 0.46
CA PHE A 110 -4.24 11.82 1.80
C PHE A 110 -3.12 12.12 2.78
N LEU A 111 -2.05 11.32 2.74
CA LEU A 111 -0.85 11.52 3.56
C LEU A 111 0.12 12.56 2.99
N GLN A 112 -0.24 13.20 1.87
CA GLN A 112 0.54 14.23 1.16
C GLN A 112 2.00 13.83 0.90
N LEU A 113 2.17 12.58 0.48
CA LEU A 113 3.45 11.99 0.13
C LEU A 113 3.42 11.51 -1.31
N LYS A 114 4.58 11.50 -1.95
CA LYS A 114 4.71 10.88 -3.26
C LYS A 114 4.54 9.36 -3.12
N PRO A 115 4.03 8.67 -4.16
CA PRO A 115 4.08 7.21 -4.20
C PRO A 115 5.53 6.72 -4.11
N GLY A 116 5.77 5.71 -3.28
CA GLY A 116 7.07 5.09 -3.14
C GLY A 116 7.52 4.34 -4.40
N PRO A 117 8.77 3.85 -4.43
CA PRO A 117 9.34 3.18 -5.59
C PRO A 117 8.50 2.01 -6.12
N GLY A 118 7.86 1.24 -5.23
CA GLY A 118 7.03 0.09 -5.60
C GLY A 118 5.69 0.44 -6.27
N LEU A 119 5.35 1.74 -6.37
CA LEU A 119 4.15 2.24 -7.08
C LEU A 119 4.48 2.97 -8.39
N ARG A 120 5.76 3.12 -8.75
CA ARG A 120 6.15 3.74 -10.02
C ARG A 120 5.94 2.73 -11.15
N THR A 121 5.19 3.13 -12.17
CA THR A 121 4.90 2.29 -13.33
C THR A 121 6.18 2.10 -14.15
N GLY A 122 6.79 0.92 -14.07
CA GLY A 122 7.91 0.50 -14.92
C GLY A 122 9.23 0.26 -14.18
N GLY A 123 9.55 -1.02 -13.97
CA GLY A 123 10.89 -1.50 -13.61
C GLY A 123 11.11 -1.78 -12.12
N VAL A 124 11.68 -2.95 -11.82
CA VAL A 124 12.31 -3.24 -10.53
C VAL A 124 13.53 -2.33 -10.42
N HIS A 125 13.47 -1.33 -9.54
CA HIS A 125 14.64 -0.53 -9.21
C HIS A 125 15.43 -1.27 -8.12
N TRP A 126 16.48 -1.99 -8.52
CA TRP A 126 17.45 -2.52 -7.58
C TRP A 126 18.17 -1.34 -6.93
N VAL A 127 18.01 -1.18 -5.62
CA VAL A 127 18.88 -0.31 -4.84
C VAL A 127 20.07 -1.20 -4.47
N VAL A 128 21.19 -0.96 -5.15
CA VAL A 128 22.50 -1.60 -4.88
C VAL A 128 23.24 -0.76 -3.86
#